data_AF-A0A943G3E7-F1
#
_entry.id   AF-A0A943G3E7-F1
#
_cell.length_a   1.000
_cell.length_b   1.000
_cell.length_c   1.000
_cell.angle_alpha   90.00
_cell.angle_beta   90.00
_cell.angle_gamma   90.00
#
_symmetry.space_group_name_H-M   'P 1'
#
loop_
_entity.id
_entity.type
_entity.pdbx_description
1 polymer ?
#
loop_
_entity_poly.entity_id
_entity_poly.type
_entity_poly.pdbx_seq_one_letter_code
_entity_poly.pdbx_strand_id
1 'polypeptide(L)'
;MKQLSLLDKLKVVVDLTSSDKTYIIVICLLAFLSILFATTNRKNAKESKKTYGIIYIISLIAIIIKYHASLSTMYDNMMNNIFVIIYFPNISVYLAAIIATNIIMWISMFNKNSKLFTKIVNSVAFFAMHYLLILLLSIITANNLDVFNQTSLYSNSEVHSLIELSSNIFVIWIIYLVVYKLLRSYFDKKKVKHQEVLQPVVEAETPKKEVRLPYYVNVLESPYVVKREPVKTKVIYQTPTNANTAIYDQMLTIDDYKKVLSMLQKEQETKSQYSNNTKTEEKRIEEDNEKKLSELMELYRSV
;
A
#
# COMPACT_ATOMS: atom_id res chain seq x y z
N MET A 1 6.58 35.30 -2.78
CA MET A 1 6.53 34.97 -4.22
C MET A 1 5.28 35.60 -4.82
N LYS A 2 5.37 36.31 -5.95
CA LYS A 2 4.22 36.98 -6.59
C LYS A 2 3.27 35.90 -7.14
N GLN A 3 2.02 35.88 -6.69
CA GLN A 3 1.01 34.95 -7.21
C GLN A 3 0.68 35.35 -8.66
N LEU A 4 1.05 34.48 -9.61
CA LEU A 4 0.71 34.63 -11.02
C LEU A 4 -0.79 34.39 -11.23
N SER A 5 -1.41 35.23 -12.05
CA SER A 5 -2.78 35.02 -12.51
C SER A 5 -2.87 33.74 -13.36
N LEU A 6 -4.07 33.15 -13.48
CA LEU A 6 -4.29 31.97 -14.32
C LEU A 6 -3.86 32.20 -15.77
N LEU A 7 -4.08 33.42 -16.29
CA LEU A 7 -3.66 33.79 -17.64
C LEU A 7 -2.13 33.82 -17.77
N ASP A 8 -1.43 34.32 -16.75
CA ASP A 8 0.04 34.35 -16.75
C ASP A 8 0.61 32.93 -16.72
N LYS A 9 0.00 32.02 -15.95
CA LYS A 9 0.37 30.61 -15.93
C LYS A 9 0.15 29.93 -17.29
N LEU A 10 -0.97 30.19 -17.95
CA LEU A 10 -1.25 29.65 -19.29
C LEU A 10 -0.25 30.18 -20.32
N LYS A 11 0.09 31.47 -20.24
CA LYS A 11 1.07 32.09 -21.13
C LYS A 11 2.44 31.43 -20.99
N VAL A 12 2.89 31.16 -19.76
CA VAL A 12 4.14 30.43 -19.52
C VAL A 12 4.14 29.05 -20.19
N VAL A 13 3.01 28.32 -20.17
CA VAL A 13 2.90 27.01 -20.83
C VAL A 13 3.04 27.14 -22.35
N VAL A 14 2.37 28.12 -22.96
CA VAL A 14 2.43 28.36 -24.41
C VAL A 14 3.83 28.80 -24.83
N ASP A 15 4.45 29.70 -24.06
CA ASP A 15 5.80 30.21 -24.32
C ASP A 15 6.83 29.08 -24.25
N LEU A 16 6.78 28.23 -23.22
CA LEU A 16 7.67 27.06 -23.09
C LEU A 16 7.46 26.04 -24.20
N THR A 17 6.20 25.78 -24.58
CA THR A 17 5.88 24.84 -25.66
C THR A 17 6.41 25.31 -27.01
N SER A 18 6.35 26.61 -27.27
CA SER A 18 6.81 27.22 -28.51
C SER A 18 8.33 27.37 -28.56
N SER A 19 9.01 27.35 -27.41
CA SER A 19 10.45 27.58 -27.29
C SER A 19 11.30 26.40 -27.77
N ASP A 20 10.83 25.16 -27.58
CA ASP A 20 11.57 23.96 -28.01
C ASP A 20 10.65 23.02 -28.79
N LYS A 21 11.08 22.68 -30.01
CA LYS A 21 10.39 21.76 -30.93
C LYS A 21 10.14 20.39 -30.30
N THR A 22 10.94 19.97 -29.32
CA THR A 22 10.71 18.71 -28.61
C THR A 22 9.40 18.67 -27.85
N TYR A 23 8.92 19.80 -27.31
CA TYR A 23 7.61 19.85 -26.63
C TYR A 23 6.45 19.68 -27.60
N ILE A 24 6.56 20.25 -28.80
CA ILE A 24 5.57 20.06 -29.89
C ILE A 24 5.51 18.59 -30.29
N ILE A 25 6.66 17.93 -30.46
CA ILE A 25 6.74 16.49 -30.78
C ILE A 25 6.08 15.65 -29.67
N VAL A 26 6.30 15.99 -28.40
CA VAL A 26 5.66 15.31 -27.26
C VAL A 26 4.14 15.49 -27.28
N ILE A 27 3.64 16.69 -27.57
CA ILE A 27 2.18 16.93 -27.69
C ILE A 27 1.59 16.12 -28.84
N CYS A 28 2.23 16.07 -30.00
CA CYS A 28 1.78 15.24 -31.12
C CYS A 28 1.77 13.75 -30.77
N LEU A 29 2.79 13.25 -30.07
CA LEU A 29 2.87 11.87 -29.61
C LEU A 29 1.74 11.55 -28.61
N LEU A 30 1.47 12.44 -27.66
CA LEU A 30 0.37 12.30 -26.70
C LEU A 30 -0.99 12.30 -27.39
N ALA A 31 -1.21 13.19 -28.35
CA ALA A 31 -2.44 13.22 -29.15
C ALA A 31 -2.63 11.91 -29.94
N PHE A 32 -1.57 11.37 -30.54
CA PHE A 32 -1.60 10.09 -31.24
C PHE A 32 -1.96 8.93 -30.30
N LEU A 33 -1.37 8.88 -29.10
CA LEU A 33 -1.70 7.91 -28.05
C LEU A 33 -3.18 8.00 -27.63
N SER A 34 -3.72 9.21 -27.48
CA SER A 34 -5.12 9.45 -27.16
C SER A 34 -6.07 8.99 -28.26
N ILE A 35 -5.74 9.24 -29.54
CA ILE A 35 -6.53 8.79 -30.68
C ILE A 35 -6.54 7.26 -30.77
N LEU A 36 -5.38 6.62 -30.62
CA LEU A 36 -5.30 5.16 -30.52
C LEU A 36 -6.23 4.63 -29.40
N PHE A 37 -6.41 5.41 -28.32
CA PHE A 37 -7.12 4.92 -27.12
C PHE A 37 -8.61 4.96 -27.36
N ALA A 38 -9.08 6.07 -27.93
CA ALA A 38 -10.45 6.22 -28.40
C ALA A 38 -10.83 5.18 -29.46
N THR A 39 -9.88 4.77 -30.31
CA THR A 39 -10.11 3.80 -31.41
C THR A 39 -9.87 2.33 -31.01
N THR A 40 -9.43 2.06 -29.79
CA THR A 40 -9.23 0.69 -29.29
C THR A 40 -10.58 0.03 -29.00
N ASN A 41 -10.88 -1.06 -29.70
CA ASN A 41 -12.08 -1.88 -29.55
C ASN A 41 -11.74 -3.36 -29.26
N ARG A 42 -12.74 -4.22 -29.04
CA ARG A 42 -12.50 -5.65 -28.74
C ARG A 42 -11.78 -6.41 -29.88
N LYS A 43 -11.89 -5.96 -31.13
CA LYS A 43 -11.31 -6.63 -32.30
C LYS A 43 -9.80 -6.36 -32.43
N ASN A 44 -9.36 -5.13 -32.15
CA ASN A 44 -7.95 -4.73 -32.21
C ASN A 44 -7.26 -4.70 -30.82
N ALA A 45 -7.94 -5.11 -29.75
CA ALA A 45 -7.44 -5.00 -28.37
C ALA A 45 -6.09 -5.70 -28.12
N LYS A 46 -5.80 -6.82 -28.81
CA LYS A 46 -4.50 -7.50 -28.65
C LYS A 46 -3.35 -6.70 -29.26
N GLU A 47 -3.53 -6.24 -30.50
CA GLU A 47 -2.50 -5.48 -31.22
C GLU A 47 -2.33 -4.08 -30.65
N SER A 48 -3.44 -3.39 -30.34
CA SER A 48 -3.39 -2.05 -29.73
C SER A 48 -2.61 -2.07 -28.41
N LYS A 49 -2.82 -3.08 -27.55
CA LYS A 49 -2.05 -3.25 -26.29
C LYS A 49 -0.54 -3.40 -26.53
N LYS A 50 -0.12 -4.14 -27.55
CA LYS A 50 1.30 -4.26 -27.90
C LYS A 50 1.86 -2.91 -28.34
N THR A 51 1.15 -2.22 -29.23
CA THR A 51 1.55 -0.89 -29.72
C THR A 51 1.65 0.13 -28.59
N TYR A 52 0.70 0.14 -27.64
CA TYR A 52 0.79 0.94 -26.41
C TYR A 52 2.04 0.65 -25.61
N GLY A 53 2.29 -0.63 -25.34
CA GLY A 53 3.45 -1.05 -24.57
C GLY A 53 4.74 -0.57 -25.22
N ILE A 54 4.87 -0.75 -26.52
CA ILE A 54 6.07 -0.34 -27.28
C ILE A 54 6.26 1.18 -27.23
N ILE A 55 5.23 1.97 -27.58
CA ILE A 55 5.33 3.44 -27.58
C ILE A 55 5.65 3.96 -26.18
N TYR A 56 5.00 3.40 -25.15
CA TYR A 56 5.22 3.79 -23.77
C TYR A 56 6.65 3.49 -23.31
N ILE A 57 7.16 2.29 -23.58
CA ILE A 57 8.54 1.90 -23.23
C ILE A 57 9.56 2.82 -23.93
N ILE A 58 9.39 3.07 -25.23
CA ILE A 58 10.27 3.96 -25.99
C ILE A 58 10.24 5.38 -25.41
N SER A 59 9.04 5.90 -25.10
CA SER A 59 8.90 7.24 -24.51
C SER A 59 9.58 7.34 -23.13
N LEU A 60 9.49 6.29 -22.32
CA LEU A 60 10.07 6.23 -20.99
C LEU A 60 11.61 6.18 -21.06
N ILE A 61 12.16 5.39 -21.97
CA ILE A 61 13.61 5.36 -22.25
C ILE A 61 14.10 6.73 -22.72
N ALA A 62 13.37 7.38 -23.64
CA ALA A 62 13.74 8.71 -24.14
C ALA A 62 13.74 9.78 -23.04
N ILE A 63 12.77 9.75 -22.12
CA ILE A 63 12.71 10.65 -20.96
C ILE A 63 13.92 10.42 -20.05
N ILE A 64 14.25 9.16 -19.73
CA ILE A 64 15.38 8.82 -18.88
C ILE A 64 16.67 9.34 -19.51
N ILE A 65 16.90 9.14 -20.81
CA ILE A 65 18.12 9.60 -21.47
C ILE A 65 18.20 11.14 -21.49
N LYS A 66 17.14 11.84 -21.88
CA LYS A 66 17.16 13.30 -22.03
C LYS A 66 17.24 14.04 -20.69
N TYR A 67 16.57 13.52 -19.67
CA TYR A 67 16.40 14.21 -18.38
C TYR A 67 17.08 13.48 -17.23
N HIS A 68 18.03 12.58 -17.51
CA HIS A 68 18.74 11.76 -16.51
C HIS A 68 19.22 12.57 -15.30
N ALA A 69 19.91 13.70 -15.53
CA ALA A 69 20.48 14.50 -14.45
C ALA A 69 19.39 15.03 -13.51
N SER A 70 18.34 15.64 -14.04
CA SER A 70 17.22 16.15 -13.25
C SER A 70 16.44 15.01 -12.57
N LEU A 71 16.21 13.88 -13.27
CA LEU A 71 15.56 12.71 -12.69
C LEU A 71 16.39 12.12 -11.55
N SER A 72 17.71 12.08 -11.67
CA SER A 72 18.62 11.61 -10.61
C SER A 72 18.51 12.53 -9.41
N THR A 73 18.57 13.85 -9.57
CA THR A 73 18.42 14.78 -8.43
C THR A 73 17.05 14.67 -7.77
N MET A 74 15.98 14.50 -8.57
CA MET A 74 14.64 14.26 -8.03
C MET A 74 14.54 12.91 -7.32
N TYR A 75 15.21 11.88 -7.84
CA TYR A 75 15.31 10.57 -7.21
C TYR A 75 16.10 10.63 -5.90
N ASP A 76 17.24 11.33 -5.87
CA ASP A 76 18.06 11.49 -4.66
C ASP A 76 17.29 12.24 -3.59
N ASN A 77 16.60 13.33 -3.97
CA ASN A 77 15.74 14.07 -3.05
C ASN A 77 14.53 13.24 -2.58
N MET A 78 13.91 12.49 -3.48
CA MET A 78 12.80 11.59 -3.14
C MET A 78 13.29 10.50 -2.19
N MET A 79 14.41 9.84 -2.48
CA MET A 79 14.97 8.80 -1.62
C MET A 79 15.37 9.37 -0.29
N ASN A 80 16.05 10.52 -0.22
CA ASN A 80 16.41 11.13 1.05
C ASN A 80 15.18 11.43 1.92
N ASN A 81 14.11 11.98 1.34
CA ASN A 81 12.86 12.23 2.07
C ASN A 81 12.12 10.95 2.44
N ILE A 82 12.10 9.96 1.55
CA ILE A 82 11.55 8.63 1.82
C ILE A 82 12.34 7.99 2.96
N PHE A 83 13.67 7.99 2.93
CA PHE A 83 14.54 7.48 3.99
C PHE A 83 14.24 8.16 5.31
N VAL A 84 14.11 9.49 5.39
CA VAL A 84 13.76 10.17 6.65
C VAL A 84 12.39 9.74 7.18
N ILE A 85 11.42 9.46 6.31
CA ILE A 85 10.06 9.01 6.70
C ILE A 85 10.03 7.51 7.07
N ILE A 86 10.89 6.72 6.44
CA ILE A 86 10.87 5.26 6.45
C ILE A 86 11.83 4.68 7.48
N TYR A 87 12.98 5.33 7.67
CA TYR A 87 13.96 5.01 8.69
C TYR A 87 13.30 5.12 10.05
N PHE A 88 13.53 4.16 10.94
CA PHE A 88 12.92 4.20 12.26
C PHE A 88 13.41 5.43 13.03
N PRO A 89 12.58 6.47 13.20
CA PRO A 89 13.02 7.76 13.75
C PRO A 89 13.33 7.64 15.24
N ASN A 90 12.81 6.60 15.90
CA ASN A 90 13.18 6.23 17.25
C ASN A 90 13.12 4.71 17.44
N ILE A 91 13.65 4.26 18.58
CA ILE A 91 13.61 2.86 18.99
C ILE A 91 12.18 2.33 19.22
N SER A 92 11.24 3.19 19.60
CA SER A 92 9.84 2.80 19.79
C SER A 92 9.19 2.36 18.48
N VAL A 93 9.47 3.02 17.36
CA VAL A 93 8.98 2.64 16.03
C VAL A 93 9.65 1.34 15.60
N TYR A 94 10.95 1.18 15.86
CA TYR A 94 11.64 -0.10 15.64
C TYR A 94 10.98 -1.24 16.43
N LEU A 95 10.67 -1.04 17.71
CA LEU A 95 9.99 -2.04 18.55
C LEU A 95 8.57 -2.34 18.05
N ALA A 96 7.83 -1.31 17.62
CA ALA A 96 6.54 -1.48 16.97
C ALA A 96 6.64 -2.31 15.68
N ALA A 97 7.71 -2.12 14.89
CA ALA A 97 7.97 -2.95 13.71
C ALA A 97 8.25 -4.41 14.08
N ILE A 98 9.03 -4.68 15.13
CA ILE A 98 9.22 -6.04 15.64
C ILE A 98 7.90 -6.68 16.08
N ILE A 99 7.04 -5.95 16.80
CA ILE A 99 5.70 -6.45 17.16
C ILE A 99 4.87 -6.74 15.90
N ALA A 100 4.89 -5.85 14.91
CA ALA A 100 4.18 -6.05 13.66
C ALA A 100 4.69 -7.28 12.89
N THR A 101 6.01 -7.52 12.84
CA THR A 101 6.56 -8.74 12.21
C THR A 101 6.04 -10.01 12.86
N ASN A 102 5.90 -10.03 14.19
CA ASN A 102 5.31 -11.15 14.93
C ASN A 102 3.84 -11.38 14.56
N ILE A 103 3.03 -10.31 14.54
CA ILE A 103 1.61 -10.38 14.15
C ILE A 103 1.47 -10.91 12.72
N ILE A 104 2.25 -10.37 11.78
CA ILE A 104 2.21 -10.78 10.37
C ILE A 104 2.63 -12.24 10.22
N MET A 105 3.68 -12.67 10.93
CA MET A 105 4.12 -14.07 10.92
C MET A 105 3.02 -15.00 11.42
N TRP A 106 2.38 -14.67 12.55
CA TRP A 106 1.25 -15.41 13.10
C TRP A 106 0.10 -15.52 12.09
N ILE A 107 -0.37 -14.41 11.55
CA ILE A 107 -1.44 -14.38 10.55
C ILE A 107 -1.06 -15.24 9.33
N SER A 108 0.18 -15.12 8.86
CA SER A 108 0.69 -15.86 7.71
C SER A 108 0.73 -17.37 7.95
N MET A 109 1.19 -17.79 9.14
CA MET A 109 1.30 -19.20 9.51
C MET A 109 -0.07 -19.87 9.57
N PHE A 110 -1.02 -19.24 10.27
CA PHE A 110 -2.37 -19.79 10.48
C PHE A 110 -3.33 -19.60 9.29
N ASN A 111 -2.96 -18.78 8.30
CA ASN A 111 -3.80 -18.61 7.11
C ASN A 111 -3.68 -19.81 6.15
N LYS A 112 -4.74 -20.61 6.07
CA LYS A 112 -4.86 -21.77 5.18
C LYS A 112 -4.96 -21.40 3.69
N ASN A 113 -5.40 -20.18 3.38
CA ASN A 113 -5.65 -19.68 2.01
C ASN A 113 -4.47 -18.87 1.44
N SER A 114 -3.30 -18.94 2.08
CA SER A 114 -2.09 -18.24 1.64
C SER A 114 -1.17 -19.18 0.85
N LYS A 115 -0.53 -18.66 -0.19
CA LYS A 115 0.42 -19.44 -1.01
C LYS A 115 1.68 -19.75 -0.20
N LEU A 116 2.28 -20.92 -0.45
CA LEU A 116 3.52 -21.36 0.20
C LEU A 116 4.64 -20.32 0.06
N PHE A 117 4.79 -19.73 -1.13
CA PHE A 117 5.79 -18.68 -1.38
C PHE A 117 5.65 -17.47 -0.44
N THR A 118 4.42 -17.00 -0.19
CA THR A 118 4.16 -15.88 0.73
C THR A 118 4.51 -16.25 2.17
N LYS A 119 4.26 -17.51 2.58
CA LYS A 119 4.67 -18.01 3.90
C LYS A 119 6.19 -18.05 4.05
N ILE A 120 6.91 -18.51 3.03
CA ILE A 120 8.37 -18.56 3.02
C ILE A 120 8.94 -17.14 3.13
N VAL A 121 8.48 -16.20 2.29
CA VAL A 121 8.97 -14.81 2.32
C VAL A 121 8.73 -14.16 3.69
N ASN A 122 7.55 -14.35 4.28
CA ASN A 122 7.24 -13.83 5.62
C ASN A 122 8.10 -14.47 6.71
N SER A 123 8.38 -15.78 6.61
CA SER A 123 9.24 -16.48 7.56
C SER A 123 10.70 -16.03 7.46
N VAL A 124 11.20 -15.79 6.25
CA VAL A 124 12.56 -15.27 6.02
C VAL A 124 12.69 -13.85 6.57
N ALA A 125 11.72 -12.98 6.29
CA ALA A 125 11.68 -11.63 6.84
C ALA A 125 11.61 -11.64 8.37
N PHE A 126 10.77 -12.50 8.96
CA PHE A 126 10.69 -12.70 10.41
C PHE A 126 12.04 -13.10 11.01
N PHE A 127 12.69 -14.11 10.42
CA PHE A 127 14.00 -14.57 10.87
C PHE A 127 15.06 -13.46 10.79
N ALA A 128 15.15 -12.77 9.65
CA ALA A 128 16.10 -11.68 9.47
C ALA A 128 15.90 -10.55 10.49
N MET A 129 14.66 -10.12 10.72
CA MET A 129 14.34 -9.06 11.67
C MET A 129 14.70 -9.44 13.12
N HIS A 130 14.42 -10.68 13.53
CA HIS A 130 14.73 -11.15 14.89
C HIS A 130 16.23 -11.38 15.09
N TYR A 131 16.94 -11.84 14.06
CA TYR A 131 18.39 -11.96 14.12
C TYR A 131 19.07 -10.60 14.27
N LEU A 132 18.65 -9.60 13.49
CA LEU A 132 19.13 -8.23 13.61
C LEU A 132 18.81 -7.61 14.98
N LEU A 133 17.63 -7.91 15.55
CA LEU A 133 17.26 -7.50 16.90
C LEU A 133 18.22 -8.06 17.95
N ILE A 134 18.58 -9.35 17.86
CA ILE A 134 19.50 -9.98 18.81
C ILE A 134 20.89 -9.33 18.71
N LEU A 135 21.39 -9.10 17.49
CA LEU A 135 22.66 -8.40 17.30
C LEU A 135 22.63 -6.97 17.86
N LEU A 136 21.54 -6.24 17.62
CA LEU A 136 21.33 -4.89 18.14
C LEU A 136 21.37 -4.89 19.68
N LEU A 137 20.64 -5.80 20.33
CA LEU A 137 20.64 -5.95 21.80
C LEU A 137 22.04 -6.31 22.34
N SER A 138 22.78 -7.15 21.61
CA SER A 138 24.15 -7.54 21.98
C SER A 138 25.07 -6.32 22.03
N ILE A 139 25.03 -5.46 21.00
CA ILE A 139 25.87 -4.26 20.91
C ILE A 139 25.46 -3.22 21.97
N ILE A 140 24.15 -3.03 22.18
CA ILE A 140 23.63 -2.13 23.22
C ILE A 140 24.13 -2.56 24.61
N THR A 141 24.07 -3.87 24.89
CA THR A 141 24.49 -4.42 26.19
C THR A 141 26.00 -4.34 26.35
N ALA A 142 26.78 -4.64 25.31
CA ALA A 142 28.24 -4.58 25.36
C ALA A 142 28.77 -3.15 25.57
N ASN A 143 28.10 -2.15 24.97
CA ASN A 143 28.52 -0.75 25.02
C ASN A 143 27.78 0.09 26.08
N ASN A 144 26.93 -0.52 26.92
CA ASN A 144 26.09 0.17 27.92
C ASN A 144 25.36 1.40 27.36
N LEU A 145 24.78 1.26 26.16
CA LEU A 145 24.09 2.37 25.50
C LEU A 145 22.72 2.60 26.13
N ASP A 146 22.40 3.87 26.40
CA ASP A 146 21.05 4.26 26.80
C ASP A 146 20.12 4.18 25.59
N VAL A 147 19.15 3.27 25.67
CA VAL A 147 18.16 2.98 24.63
C VAL A 147 17.10 4.09 24.54
N PHE A 148 16.90 4.86 25.62
CA PHE A 148 15.94 5.96 25.66
C PHE A 148 16.51 7.27 25.12
N ASN A 149 17.84 7.38 25.05
CA ASN A 149 18.50 8.53 24.48
C ASN A 149 18.91 8.26 23.01
N GLN A 150 18.16 8.89 22.09
CA GLN A 150 18.40 8.76 20.65
C GLN A 150 19.85 9.11 20.27
N THR A 151 20.43 10.13 20.89
CA THR A 151 21.76 10.61 20.53
C THR A 151 22.82 9.56 20.82
N SER A 152 22.78 8.89 21.98
CA SER A 152 23.72 7.82 22.32
C SER A 152 23.55 6.56 21.49
N LEU A 153 22.31 6.27 21.07
CA LEU A 153 21.99 5.08 20.30
C LEU A 153 22.42 5.22 18.83
N TYR A 154 22.08 6.35 18.20
CA TYR A 154 22.38 6.61 16.80
C TYR A 154 23.77 7.21 16.57
N SER A 155 24.48 7.68 17.60
CA SER A 155 25.88 8.10 17.47
C SER A 155 26.84 6.92 17.28
N ASN A 156 26.45 5.72 17.73
CA ASN A 156 27.24 4.52 17.51
C ASN A 156 27.01 4.01 16.09
N SER A 157 28.07 3.98 15.27
CA SER A 157 28.00 3.61 13.85
C SER A 157 27.49 2.19 13.62
N GLU A 158 27.79 1.25 14.52
CA GLU A 158 27.36 -0.15 14.41
C GLU A 158 25.85 -0.24 14.65
N VAL A 159 25.37 0.34 15.74
CA VAL A 159 23.94 0.38 16.08
C VAL A 159 23.15 1.10 15.00
N HIS A 160 23.65 2.24 14.53
CA HIS A 160 23.04 2.98 13.43
C HIS A 160 22.91 2.10 12.19
N SER A 161 24.00 1.46 11.75
CA SER A 161 24.00 0.61 10.55
C SER A 161 23.03 -0.58 10.67
N LEU A 162 22.91 -1.18 11.86
CA LEU A 162 21.97 -2.27 12.10
C LEU A 162 20.51 -1.80 12.02
N ILE A 163 20.19 -0.65 12.61
CA ILE A 163 18.85 -0.08 12.54
C ILE A 163 18.51 0.29 11.09
N GLU A 164 19.45 0.85 10.35
CA GLU A 164 19.31 1.16 8.92
C GLU A 164 18.97 -0.06 8.09
N LEU A 165 19.77 -1.11 8.24
CA LEU A 165 19.59 -2.35 7.53
C LEU A 165 18.22 -2.98 7.86
N SER A 166 17.85 -2.98 9.15
CA SER A 166 16.57 -3.53 9.59
C SER A 166 15.37 -2.75 9.03
N SER A 167 15.46 -1.42 8.97
CA SER A 167 14.41 -0.55 8.43
C SER A 167 14.20 -0.82 6.95
N ASN A 168 15.30 -0.86 6.17
CA ASN A 168 15.26 -1.15 4.75
C ASN A 168 14.61 -2.51 4.45
N ILE A 169 15.01 -3.57 5.18
CA ILE A 169 14.44 -4.91 5.04
C ILE A 169 12.94 -4.89 5.34
N PHE A 170 12.54 -4.28 6.46
CA PHE A 170 11.15 -4.20 6.88
C PHE A 170 10.28 -3.52 5.83
N VAL A 171 10.78 -2.44 5.23
CA VAL A 171 10.00 -1.60 4.30
C VAL A 171 9.84 -2.25 2.95
N ILE A 172 10.93 -2.80 2.40
CA ILE A 172 10.87 -3.58 1.15
C ILE A 172 9.86 -4.72 1.31
N TRP A 173 9.87 -5.39 2.47
CA TRP A 173 8.94 -6.45 2.78
C TRP A 173 7.48 -5.98 2.91
N ILE A 174 7.21 -4.86 3.59
CA ILE A 174 5.86 -4.28 3.69
C ILE A 174 5.34 -3.85 2.30
N ILE A 175 6.17 -3.21 1.47
CA ILE A 175 5.82 -2.86 0.09
C ILE A 175 5.45 -4.11 -0.70
N TYR A 176 6.25 -5.18 -0.60
CA TYR A 176 5.94 -6.46 -1.23
C TYR A 176 4.57 -7.00 -0.79
N LEU A 177 4.25 -6.95 0.51
CA LEU A 177 2.95 -7.42 1.03
C LEU A 177 1.78 -6.59 0.51
N VAL A 178 1.92 -5.27 0.45
CA VAL A 178 0.90 -4.36 -0.09
C VAL A 178 0.67 -4.64 -1.58
N VAL A 179 1.74 -4.69 -2.37
CA VAL A 179 1.70 -4.98 -3.81
C VAL A 179 1.08 -6.35 -4.06
N TYR A 180 1.49 -7.38 -3.31
CA TYR A 180 0.92 -8.72 -3.38
C TYR A 180 -0.60 -8.71 -3.10
N LYS A 181 -1.04 -7.99 -2.07
CA LYS A 181 -2.46 -7.87 -1.72
C LYS A 181 -3.26 -7.17 -2.82
N LEU A 182 -2.71 -6.11 -3.42
CA LEU A 182 -3.33 -5.39 -4.55
C LEU A 182 -3.44 -6.27 -5.79
N LEU A 183 -2.36 -6.94 -6.18
CA LEU A 183 -2.33 -7.89 -7.31
C LEU A 183 -3.34 -9.02 -7.11
N ARG A 184 -3.35 -9.63 -5.92
CA ARG A 184 -4.32 -10.68 -5.59
C ARG A 184 -5.76 -10.19 -5.72
N SER A 185 -6.08 -9.00 -5.20
CA SER A 185 -7.41 -8.41 -5.31
C SER A 185 -7.84 -8.19 -6.77
N TYR A 186 -6.91 -7.82 -7.65
CA TYR A 186 -7.19 -7.61 -9.08
C TYR A 186 -7.38 -8.93 -9.85
N PHE A 187 -6.57 -9.95 -9.58
CA PHE A 187 -6.66 -11.25 -10.28
C PHE A 187 -7.80 -12.14 -9.76
N ASP A 188 -8.09 -12.13 -8.45
CA ASP A 188 -9.16 -12.95 -7.89
C ASP A 188 -10.54 -12.45 -8.35
N LYS A 189 -10.71 -11.14 -8.60
CA LYS A 189 -11.92 -10.58 -9.25
C LYS A 189 -12.18 -11.11 -10.66
N LYS A 190 -11.13 -11.56 -11.37
CA LYS A 190 -11.28 -12.14 -12.73
C LYS A 190 -11.64 -13.62 -12.71
N LYS A 191 -11.26 -14.36 -11.67
CA LYS A 191 -11.52 -15.81 -11.59
C LYS A 191 -12.99 -16.16 -11.31
N VAL A 192 -13.74 -15.28 -10.63
CA VAL A 192 -15.17 -15.51 -10.32
C VAL A 192 -16.08 -15.48 -11.57
N LYS A 193 -15.62 -14.94 -12.72
CA LYS A 193 -16.42 -14.93 -13.96
C LYS A 193 -16.24 -16.18 -14.85
N HIS A 194 -15.40 -17.13 -14.47
CA HIS A 194 -15.09 -18.30 -15.31
C HIS A 194 -15.14 -19.63 -14.56
N GLN A 195 -16.14 -19.79 -13.69
CA GLN A 195 -16.45 -21.10 -13.10
C GLN A 195 -17.65 -21.74 -13.81
N GLU A 196 -17.29 -22.70 -14.68
CA GLU A 196 -17.97 -23.96 -14.97
C GLU A 196 -19.37 -23.93 -15.60
N VAL A 197 -19.41 -23.79 -16.94
CA VAL A 197 -20.37 -24.60 -17.72
C VAL A 197 -19.70 -25.95 -17.91
N LEU A 198 -20.05 -26.92 -17.05
CA LEU A 198 -19.80 -28.33 -17.33
C LEU A 198 -20.50 -28.65 -18.65
N GLN A 199 -19.73 -28.75 -19.73
CA GLN A 199 -20.24 -29.38 -20.95
C GLN A 199 -20.50 -30.84 -20.59
N PRO A 200 -21.70 -31.39 -20.85
CA PRO A 200 -21.93 -32.81 -20.67
C PRO A 200 -20.95 -33.54 -21.59
N VAL A 201 -20.11 -34.39 -21.00
CA VAL A 201 -19.27 -35.33 -21.74
C VAL A 201 -20.24 -36.22 -22.51
N VAL A 202 -20.33 -35.98 -23.83
CA VAL A 202 -20.92 -36.96 -24.75
C VAL A 202 -19.95 -38.13 -24.73
N GLU A 203 -20.34 -39.20 -24.03
CA GLU A 203 -19.62 -40.46 -24.03
C GLU A 203 -19.68 -41.03 -25.44
N ALA A 204 -18.59 -40.88 -26.18
CA ALA A 204 -18.43 -41.49 -27.49
C ALA A 204 -18.29 -43.01 -27.30
N GLU A 205 -19.32 -43.77 -27.68
CA GLU A 205 -19.28 -45.22 -27.70
C GLU A 205 -18.19 -45.70 -28.67
N THR A 206 -17.06 -46.17 -28.13
CA THR A 206 -16.09 -46.96 -28.91
C THR A 206 -16.54 -48.43 -28.93
N PRO A 207 -16.59 -49.10 -30.10
CA PRO A 207 -17.06 -50.47 -30.19
C PRO A 207 -16.05 -51.42 -29.53
N LYS A 208 -16.48 -52.08 -28.45
CA LYS A 208 -15.67 -53.02 -27.67
C LYS A 208 -15.69 -54.40 -28.35
N LYS A 209 -14.51 -54.84 -28.80
CA LYS A 209 -14.24 -56.15 -29.39
C LYS A 209 -14.65 -57.27 -28.42
N GLU A 210 -15.51 -58.19 -28.86
CA GLU A 210 -15.94 -59.36 -28.08
C GLU A 210 -14.76 -60.31 -27.83
N VAL A 211 -14.54 -60.67 -26.57
CA VAL A 211 -13.83 -61.90 -26.18
C VAL A 211 -14.65 -62.55 -25.07
N ARG A 212 -15.24 -63.71 -25.38
CA ARG A 212 -16.04 -64.52 -24.45
C ARG A 212 -15.15 -65.45 -23.63
N LEU A 213 -15.38 -65.53 -22.32
CA LEU A 213 -15.16 -66.76 -21.54
C LEU A 213 -16.25 -66.91 -20.48
N PRO A 214 -16.68 -68.15 -20.16
CA PRO A 214 -17.96 -68.41 -19.51
C PRO A 214 -17.82 -68.53 -17.98
N TYR A 215 -18.79 -68.01 -17.23
CA TYR A 215 -19.08 -68.50 -15.88
C TYR A 215 -20.52 -68.19 -15.47
N TYR A 216 -21.26 -69.22 -15.07
CA TYR A 216 -22.63 -69.15 -14.57
C TYR A 216 -22.65 -68.64 -13.13
N VAL A 217 -23.49 -67.65 -12.81
CA VAL A 217 -24.03 -67.43 -11.45
C VAL A 217 -25.44 -66.86 -11.55
N ASN A 218 -26.31 -67.39 -10.67
CA ASN A 218 -27.76 -67.31 -10.63
C ASN A 218 -28.36 -65.90 -10.67
N VAL A 219 -29.51 -65.79 -11.35
CA VAL A 219 -30.39 -64.61 -11.41
C VAL A 219 -31.01 -64.39 -10.02
N LEU A 220 -30.71 -63.25 -9.40
CA LEU A 220 -31.50 -62.69 -8.31
C LEU A 220 -32.22 -61.46 -8.87
N GLU A 221 -33.52 -61.56 -9.11
CA GLU A 221 -34.34 -60.43 -9.54
C GLU A 221 -34.36 -59.35 -8.44
N SER A 222 -33.69 -58.22 -8.70
CA SER A 222 -33.82 -57.01 -7.88
C SER A 222 -35.08 -56.24 -8.31
N PRO A 223 -35.88 -55.71 -7.37
CA PRO A 223 -37.16 -55.10 -7.67
C PRO A 223 -37.03 -53.78 -8.45
N TYR A 224 -38.00 -53.53 -9.33
CA TYR A 224 -38.12 -52.31 -10.13
C TYR A 224 -38.32 -51.08 -9.23
N VAL A 225 -37.51 -50.04 -9.43
CA VAL A 225 -37.66 -48.74 -8.77
C VAL A 225 -38.64 -47.89 -9.58
N VAL A 226 -39.81 -47.63 -9.00
CA VAL A 226 -40.80 -46.68 -9.52
C VAL A 226 -40.24 -45.25 -9.41
N LYS A 227 -40.01 -44.58 -10.55
CA LYS A 227 -39.72 -43.13 -10.58
C LYS A 227 -40.96 -42.37 -10.10
N ARG A 228 -40.88 -41.75 -8.92
CA ARG A 228 -41.87 -40.76 -8.45
C ARG A 228 -41.48 -39.38 -8.96
N GLU A 229 -42.47 -38.63 -9.45
CA GLU A 229 -42.31 -37.21 -9.79
C GLU A 229 -42.01 -36.37 -8.52
N PRO A 230 -41.19 -35.32 -8.61
CA PRO A 230 -40.81 -34.52 -7.46
C PRO A 230 -41.99 -33.70 -6.93
N VAL A 231 -42.36 -33.96 -5.68
CA VAL A 231 -43.35 -33.17 -4.91
C VAL A 231 -42.81 -31.75 -4.69
N LYS A 232 -43.59 -30.73 -5.03
CA LYS A 232 -43.27 -29.32 -4.78
C LYS A 232 -43.30 -29.02 -3.29
N THR A 233 -42.14 -28.91 -2.66
CA THR A 233 -42.02 -28.42 -1.27
C THR A 233 -42.15 -26.90 -1.25
N LYS A 234 -43.18 -26.36 -0.56
CA LYS A 234 -43.24 -24.93 -0.22
C LYS A 234 -42.25 -24.66 0.92
N VAL A 235 -41.25 -23.82 0.67
CA VAL A 235 -40.36 -23.28 1.72
C VAL A 235 -41.14 -22.20 2.47
N ILE A 236 -41.36 -22.39 3.77
CA ILE A 236 -41.91 -21.37 4.68
C ILE A 236 -40.71 -20.62 5.26
N TYR A 237 -40.62 -19.31 5.02
CA TYR A 237 -39.68 -18.45 5.75
C TYR A 237 -40.29 -18.13 7.13
N GLN A 238 -39.60 -18.50 8.20
CA GLN A 238 -39.89 -18.00 9.54
C GLN A 238 -39.32 -16.59 9.69
N THR A 239 -40.17 -15.58 9.80
CA THR A 239 -39.79 -14.26 10.34
C THR A 239 -39.63 -14.37 11.85
N PRO A 240 -38.50 -13.96 12.44
CA PRO A 240 -38.36 -13.91 13.89
C PRO A 240 -39.17 -12.73 14.44
N THR A 241 -40.20 -13.06 15.21
CA THR A 241 -40.98 -12.13 16.02
C THR A 241 -40.19 -11.79 17.29
N ASN A 242 -39.97 -10.49 17.51
CA ASN A 242 -39.64 -9.78 18.75
C ASN A 242 -38.89 -10.54 19.87
N ALA A 243 -37.60 -10.23 20.02
CA ALA A 243 -36.93 -10.28 21.32
C ALA A 243 -35.79 -9.24 21.41
N ASN A 244 -35.90 -8.34 22.40
CA ASN A 244 -34.86 -7.55 23.07
C ASN A 244 -34.23 -6.37 22.30
N THR A 245 -34.97 -5.27 22.16
CA THR A 245 -34.44 -3.95 21.78
C THR A 245 -33.61 -3.25 22.88
N ALA A 246 -33.58 -3.78 24.12
CA ALA A 246 -32.84 -3.21 25.25
C ALA A 246 -31.31 -3.17 25.06
N ILE A 247 -30.75 -3.94 24.12
CA ILE A 247 -29.31 -3.96 23.82
C ILE A 247 -28.89 -2.72 23.00
N TYR A 248 -29.84 -2.10 22.27
CA TYR A 248 -29.56 -0.93 21.43
C TYR A 248 -29.66 0.40 22.20
N ASP A 249 -30.31 0.42 23.36
CA ASP A 249 -30.41 1.61 24.23
C ASP A 249 -29.06 1.99 24.89
N GLN A 250 -28.07 1.08 24.85
CA GLN A 250 -26.71 1.33 25.34
C GLN A 250 -25.72 1.69 24.23
N MET A 251 -26.13 1.68 22.95
CA MET A 251 -25.25 2.09 21.85
C MET A 251 -25.22 3.61 21.73
N LEU A 252 -24.02 4.18 21.54
CA LEU A 252 -23.88 5.61 21.26
C LEU A 252 -24.81 6.00 20.12
N THR A 253 -25.68 6.97 20.38
CA THR A 253 -26.55 7.51 19.35
C THR A 253 -25.74 8.35 18.37
N ILE A 254 -26.29 8.59 17.19
CA ILE A 254 -25.67 9.46 16.18
C ILE A 254 -25.38 10.85 16.76
N ASP A 255 -26.17 11.31 17.71
CA ASP A 255 -25.99 12.62 18.33
C ASP A 255 -24.86 12.63 19.38
N ASP A 256 -24.62 11.52 20.08
CA ASP A 256 -23.44 11.36 20.93
C ASP A 256 -22.15 11.38 20.11
N TYR A 257 -22.16 10.73 18.93
CA TYR A 257 -21.03 10.79 18.00
C TYR A 257 -20.73 12.21 17.52
N LYS A 258 -21.75 12.98 17.14
CA LYS A 258 -21.58 14.40 16.76
C LYS A 258 -21.02 15.24 17.90
N LYS A 259 -21.43 14.96 19.14
CA LYS A 259 -20.95 15.67 20.33
C LYS A 259 -19.49 15.36 20.64
N VAL A 260 -19.05 14.11 20.45
CA VAL A 260 -17.64 13.74 20.57
C VAL A 260 -16.81 14.40 19.47
N LEU A 261 -17.32 14.44 18.24
CA LEU A 261 -16.64 15.07 17.11
C LEU A 261 -16.42 16.58 17.33
N SER A 262 -17.42 17.28 17.86
CA SER A 262 -17.30 18.71 18.15
C SER A 262 -16.35 19.00 19.32
N MET A 263 -16.29 18.12 20.33
CA MET A 263 -15.28 18.22 21.38
C MET A 263 -13.86 18.00 20.85
N LEU A 264 -13.67 17.02 19.96
CA LEU A 264 -12.37 16.76 19.33
C LEU A 264 -11.90 17.91 18.43
N GLN A 265 -12.81 18.54 17.68
CA GLN A 265 -12.48 19.73 16.89
C GLN A 265 -12.10 20.91 17.81
N LYS A 266 -12.85 21.13 18.89
CA LYS A 266 -12.54 22.19 19.85
C LYS A 266 -11.19 21.99 20.54
N GLU A 267 -10.83 20.76 20.89
CA GLU A 267 -9.49 20.45 21.44
C GLU A 267 -8.37 20.68 20.41
N GLN A 268 -8.59 20.33 19.14
CA GLN A 268 -7.60 20.59 18.08
C GLN A 268 -7.39 22.09 17.89
N GLU A 269 -8.46 22.88 17.81
CA GLU A 269 -8.39 24.34 17.69
C GLU A 269 -7.66 24.96 18.89
N THR A 270 -7.96 24.48 20.10
CA THR A 270 -7.30 24.93 21.33
C THR A 270 -5.80 24.61 21.29
N LYS A 271 -5.40 23.38 20.91
CA LYS A 271 -3.97 23.00 20.78
C LYS A 271 -3.23 23.81 19.70
N SER A 272 -3.88 24.09 18.57
CA SER A 272 -3.31 24.93 17.53
C SER A 272 -3.12 26.38 17.99
N GLN A 273 -4.07 26.92 18.76
CA GLN A 273 -3.97 28.27 19.32
C GLN A 273 -2.85 28.38 20.36
N TYR A 274 -2.70 27.41 21.26
CA TYR A 274 -1.56 27.37 22.19
C TYR A 274 -0.21 27.29 21.45
N SER A 275 -0.07 26.42 20.45
CA SER A 275 1.18 26.30 19.68
C SER A 275 1.55 27.58 18.92
N ASN A 276 0.55 28.29 18.38
CA ASN A 276 0.77 29.57 17.70
C ASN A 276 1.15 30.69 18.66
N ASN A 277 0.57 30.72 19.86
CA ASN A 277 0.92 31.70 20.88
C ASN A 277 2.35 31.49 21.38
N THR A 278 2.77 30.25 21.67
CA THR A 278 4.14 29.94 22.11
C THR A 278 5.18 30.35 21.06
N LYS A 279 4.94 30.07 19.77
CA LYS A 279 5.84 30.49 18.67
C LYS A 279 5.90 32.02 18.48
N THR A 280 4.81 32.72 18.81
CA THR A 280 4.75 34.19 18.72
C THR A 280 5.50 34.82 19.90
N GLU A 281 5.44 34.20 21.07
CA GLU A 281 6.14 34.65 22.28
C GLU A 281 7.65 34.40 22.18
N GLU A 282 8.08 33.23 21.69
CA GLU A 282 9.49 32.92 21.42
C GLU A 282 10.12 33.91 20.43
N LYS A 283 9.42 34.27 19.34
CA LYS A 283 9.89 35.29 18.39
C LYS A 283 10.03 36.69 19.00
N ARG A 284 9.12 37.09 19.90
CA ARG A 284 9.24 38.39 20.59
C ARG A 284 10.42 38.42 21.54
N ILE A 285 10.70 37.31 22.22
CA ILE A 285 11.85 37.19 23.13
C ILE A 285 13.16 37.22 22.33
N GLU A 286 13.20 36.59 21.15
CA GLU A 286 14.36 36.61 20.26
C GLU A 286 14.64 38.01 19.70
N GLU A 287 13.62 38.75 19.24
CA GLU A 287 13.75 40.14 18.80
C GLU A 287 14.19 41.09 19.94
N ASP A 288 13.68 40.92 21.17
CA ASP A 288 14.09 41.76 22.32
C ASP A 288 15.55 41.48 22.72
N ASN A 289 16.00 40.23 22.62
CA ASN A 289 17.38 39.85 22.88
C ASN A 289 18.34 40.37 21.80
N GLU A 290 17.96 40.32 20.51
CA GLU A 290 18.75 40.93 19.43
C GLU A 290 18.89 42.45 19.61
N LYS A 291 17.81 43.11 20.05
CA LYS A 291 17.82 44.55 20.30
C LYS A 291 18.71 44.94 21.49
N LYS A 292 18.67 44.17 22.58
CA LYS A 292 19.59 44.36 23.71
C LYS A 292 21.05 44.12 23.31
N LEU A 293 21.30 43.12 22.45
CA LEU A 293 22.65 42.83 21.97
C LEU A 293 23.20 43.95 21.08
N SER A 294 22.36 44.56 20.24
CA SER A 294 22.77 45.68 19.38
C SER A 294 23.06 46.95 20.20
N GLU A 295 22.23 47.28 21.19
CA GLU A 295 22.48 48.39 22.12
C GLU A 295 23.81 48.20 22.89
N LEU A 296 24.14 46.96 23.28
CA LEU A 296 25.39 46.64 23.99
C LEU A 296 26.62 46.76 23.08
N MET A 297 26.51 46.37 21.80
CA MET A 297 27.57 46.59 20.81
C MET A 297 27.79 48.07 20.50
N GLU A 298 26.72 48.87 20.49
CA GLU A 298 26.79 50.31 20.26
C GLU A 298 27.47 51.02 21.43
N LEU A 299 27.16 50.60 22.67
CA LEU A 299 27.84 51.08 23.88
C LEU A 299 29.34 50.77 23.85
N TYR A 300 29.71 49.55 23.44
CA TYR A 300 31.12 49.11 23.34
C TYR A 300 31.89 49.86 22.24
N ARG A 301 31.22 50.34 21.18
CA ARG A 301 31.83 51.20 20.15
C ARG A 301 32.00 52.66 20.57
N SER A 302 31.32 53.09 21.63
CA SER A 302 31.34 54.47 22.11
C SER A 302 32.39 54.76 23.20
N VAL A 303 33.13 53.73 23.62
CA VAL A 303 34.28 53.78 24.54
C VAL A 303 35.56 53.60 23.75
#